data_AF-A0A5C5ZBH5-F1
#
_entry.id   AF-A0A5C5ZBH5-F1
#
_cell.length_a   1.000
_cell.length_b   1.000
_cell.length_c   1.000
_cell.angle_alpha   90.00
_cell.angle_beta   90.00
_cell.angle_gamma   90.00
#
_symmetry.space_group_name_H-M   'P 1'
#
loop_
_entity.id
_entity.type
_entity.pdbx_description
1 polymer ?
#
loop_
_entity_poly.entity_id
_entity_poly.type
_entity_poly.pdbx_seq_one_letter_code
_entity_poly.pdbx_strand_id
1 'polypeptide(L)'
;MNRFKIFHASIIFAAGLLMTALVIAGEPGQTNESEIKSNITPASTATEARARANMLHELVRGSLQVMHRDFFDEDNAHAIPSASLEDVFHEMGEIYDVKMKWLIVNTDVVNVDHQPETAFEKTAVKTLAAGKPFAEAVNNDRYHFAGAITLGSQCLKCHVKRRTSNEDRTAGLVITMPIAAASTTD
;
A
#
# COMPACT_ATOMS: atom_id res chain seq x y z
N MET A 1 35.21 63.40 44.85
CA MET A 1 36.36 63.92 45.62
C MET A 1 36.73 62.86 46.65
N ASN A 2 37.98 62.39 46.63
CA ASN A 2 38.61 61.41 47.52
C ASN A 2 38.11 59.95 47.50
N ARG A 3 38.94 58.90 47.62
CA ARG A 3 40.38 58.60 47.44
C ARG A 3 40.57 57.20 48.10
N PHE A 4 41.65 56.50 47.73
CA PHE A 4 42.25 55.32 48.39
C PHE A 4 41.55 53.96 48.19
N LYS A 5 42.10 52.97 47.47
CA LYS A 5 43.39 52.22 47.51
C LYS A 5 43.41 51.05 48.51
N ILE A 6 43.62 49.86 47.92
CA ILE A 6 44.42 48.70 48.36
C ILE A 6 43.74 47.70 49.30
N PHE A 7 43.60 46.45 48.86
CA PHE A 7 44.43 45.33 49.34
C PHE A 7 44.39 44.14 48.37
N HIS A 8 45.56 43.73 47.89
CA HIS A 8 45.78 42.45 47.22
C HIS A 8 45.91 41.38 48.31
N ALA A 9 45.18 40.28 48.16
CA ALA A 9 45.51 39.01 48.81
C ALA A 9 45.42 37.93 47.73
N SER A 10 46.59 37.52 47.25
CA SER A 10 46.79 36.39 46.36
C SER A 10 46.41 35.10 47.08
N ILE A 11 45.51 34.30 46.50
CA ILE A 11 45.44 32.86 46.76
C ILE A 11 45.54 32.14 45.42
N ILE A 12 46.40 31.13 45.47
CA ILE A 12 47.03 30.39 44.40
C ILE A 12 46.22 29.10 44.11
N PHE A 13 46.41 28.55 42.90
CA PHE A 13 46.16 27.17 42.44
C PHE A 13 44.71 26.74 42.15
N ALA A 14 44.40 26.60 40.86
CA ALA A 14 44.27 25.27 40.24
C ALA A 14 44.21 25.41 38.72
N ALA A 15 45.25 24.90 38.04
CA ALA A 15 45.27 24.72 36.60
C ALA A 15 44.25 23.64 36.21
N GLY A 16 43.07 24.07 35.77
CA GLY A 16 42.10 23.22 35.08
C GLY A 16 42.37 23.28 33.58
N LEU A 17 43.13 22.31 33.08
CA LEU A 17 43.33 22.06 31.66
C LEU A 17 41.97 21.68 31.04
N LEU A 18 41.26 22.65 30.48
CA LEU A 18 40.00 22.42 29.79
C LEU A 18 40.32 21.87 28.38
N MET A 19 40.34 20.54 28.26
CA MET A 19 40.33 19.87 26.96
C MET A 19 39.04 20.27 26.22
N THR A 20 39.20 21.05 25.16
CA THR A 20 38.17 21.25 24.15
C THR A 20 38.02 19.97 23.33
N ALA A 21 37.10 19.10 23.75
CA ALA A 21 36.61 18.04 22.89
C ALA A 21 35.79 18.67 21.76
N LEU A 22 36.38 18.70 20.56
CA LEU A 22 35.67 18.99 19.31
C LEU A 22 34.65 17.86 19.10
N VAL A 23 33.41 18.08 19.50
CA VAL A 23 32.29 17.23 19.11
C VAL A 23 31.98 17.55 17.65
N ILE A 24 32.52 16.74 16.73
CA ILE A 24 32.01 16.67 15.37
C ILE A 24 30.65 15.97 15.49
N ALA A 25 29.60 16.78 15.62
CA ALA A 25 28.24 16.32 15.40
C ALA A 25 28.11 15.96 13.91
N GLY A 26 28.43 14.71 13.58
CA GLY A 26 27.99 14.13 12.32
C GLY A 26 26.47 14.06 12.36
N GLU A 27 25.82 14.96 11.62
CA GLU A 27 24.39 14.84 11.35
C GLU A 27 24.14 13.46 10.72
N PRO A 28 23.15 12.69 11.19
CA PRO A 28 22.75 11.48 10.49
C PRO A 28 22.29 11.92 9.10
N GLY A 29 23.01 11.44 8.08
CA GLY A 29 22.72 11.75 6.69
C GLY A 29 21.25 11.49 6.40
N GLN A 30 20.54 12.56 6.04
CA GLN A 30 19.28 12.45 5.33
C GLN A 30 19.59 11.79 4.00
N THR A 31 19.46 10.47 3.94
CA THR A 31 19.31 9.76 2.68
C THR A 31 18.05 10.32 2.03
N ASN A 32 18.25 10.98 0.89
CA ASN A 32 17.21 11.58 0.08
C ASN A 32 16.23 10.48 -0.37
N GLU A 33 15.18 10.25 0.42
CA GLU A 33 14.13 9.23 0.23
C GLU A 33 13.26 9.51 -1.02
N SER A 34 13.48 10.68 -1.65
CA SER A 34 12.73 11.19 -2.79
C SER A 34 13.12 10.62 -4.16
N GLU A 35 14.03 9.64 -4.27
CA GLU A 35 14.52 9.19 -5.59
C GLU A 35 14.53 7.66 -5.80
N ILE A 36 13.63 6.92 -5.16
CA ILE A 36 13.32 5.54 -5.60
C ILE A 36 12.20 5.60 -6.64
N LYS A 37 12.50 6.10 -7.84
CA LYS A 37 11.67 5.78 -9.01
C LYS A 37 12.00 4.35 -9.44
N SER A 38 11.00 3.48 -9.39
CA SER A 38 11.18 2.08 -9.79
C SER A 38 11.66 1.95 -11.24
N ASN A 39 12.66 1.08 -11.44
CA ASN A 39 13.21 0.75 -12.76
C ASN A 39 12.47 -0.41 -13.47
N ILE A 40 11.18 -0.65 -13.16
CA ILE A 40 10.42 -1.72 -13.82
C ILE A 40 9.92 -1.23 -15.18
N THR A 41 10.46 -1.83 -16.25
CA THR A 41 9.95 -1.61 -17.61
C THR A 41 8.48 -2.05 -17.71
N PRO A 42 7.59 -1.21 -18.27
CA PRO A 42 6.21 -1.59 -18.55
C PRO A 42 6.12 -2.90 -19.34
N ALA A 43 5.04 -3.66 -19.14
CA ALA A 43 4.81 -4.87 -19.91
C ALA A 43 4.67 -4.54 -21.41
N SER A 44 5.30 -5.35 -22.26
CA SER A 44 5.29 -5.15 -23.72
C SER A 44 4.02 -5.67 -24.40
N THR A 45 3.30 -6.56 -23.72
CA THR A 45 2.09 -7.21 -24.24
C THR A 45 1.03 -7.36 -23.16
N ALA A 46 -0.24 -7.47 -23.56
CA ALA A 46 -1.34 -7.73 -22.64
C ALA A 46 -1.16 -9.06 -21.90
N THR A 47 -0.58 -10.08 -22.55
CA THR A 47 -0.29 -11.37 -21.91
C THR A 47 0.74 -11.24 -20.79
N GLU A 48 1.79 -10.46 -21.00
CA GLU A 48 2.79 -10.17 -19.96
C GLU A 48 2.18 -9.35 -18.82
N ALA A 49 1.40 -8.31 -19.14
CA ALA A 49 0.70 -7.50 -18.15
C ALA A 49 -0.27 -8.34 -17.30
N ARG A 50 -1.00 -9.25 -17.93
CA ARG A 50 -1.87 -10.22 -17.26
C ARG A 50 -1.11 -11.14 -16.33
N ALA A 51 0.03 -11.69 -16.76
CA ALA A 51 0.85 -12.55 -15.92
C ALA A 51 1.33 -11.81 -14.66
N ARG A 52 1.81 -10.57 -14.81
CA ARG A 52 2.21 -9.70 -13.69
C ARG A 52 1.03 -9.39 -12.76
N ALA A 53 -0.14 -9.03 -13.33
CA ALA A 53 -1.35 -8.73 -12.56
C ALA A 53 -1.85 -9.95 -11.78
N ASN A 54 -1.86 -11.13 -12.40
CA ASN A 54 -2.24 -12.38 -11.73
C ASN A 54 -1.30 -12.70 -10.57
N MET A 55 0.01 -12.56 -10.75
CA MET A 55 0.97 -12.82 -9.67
C MET A 55 0.74 -11.86 -8.50
N LEU A 56 0.55 -10.57 -8.77
CA LEU A 56 0.27 -9.56 -7.74
C LEU A 56 -1.09 -9.82 -7.06
N HIS A 57 -2.10 -10.21 -7.84
CA HIS A 57 -3.40 -10.60 -7.32
C HIS A 57 -3.29 -11.78 -6.35
N GLU A 58 -2.63 -12.86 -6.75
CA GLU A 58 -2.46 -14.06 -5.92
C GLU A 58 -1.66 -13.75 -4.64
N LEU A 59 -0.64 -12.91 -4.73
CA LEU A 59 0.11 -12.43 -3.57
C LEU A 59 -0.81 -11.68 -2.60
N VAL A 60 -1.54 -10.68 -3.07
CA VAL A 60 -2.37 -9.82 -2.22
C VAL A 60 -3.53 -10.60 -1.61
N ARG A 61 -4.25 -11.42 -2.39
CA ARG A 61 -5.33 -12.24 -1.84
C ARG A 61 -4.82 -13.27 -0.83
N GLY A 62 -3.64 -13.86 -1.07
CA GLY A 62 -3.06 -14.87 -0.20
C GLY A 62 -2.66 -14.25 1.13
N SER A 63 -1.99 -13.10 1.08
CA SER A 63 -1.66 -12.29 2.25
C SER A 63 -2.91 -11.88 3.02
N LEU A 64 -3.94 -11.38 2.33
CA LEU A 64 -5.22 -11.01 2.96
C LEU A 64 -5.86 -12.19 3.70
N GLN A 65 -5.86 -13.39 3.11
CA GLN A 65 -6.42 -14.59 3.73
C GLN A 65 -5.62 -15.04 4.96
N VAL A 66 -4.29 -15.07 4.87
CA VAL A 66 -3.42 -15.44 5.99
C VAL A 66 -3.56 -14.43 7.12
N MET A 67 -3.54 -13.13 6.81
CA MET A 67 -3.67 -12.08 7.82
C MET A 67 -5.04 -12.10 8.49
N HIS A 68 -6.12 -12.32 7.74
CA HIS A 68 -7.45 -12.50 8.34
C HIS A 68 -7.53 -13.74 9.24
N ARG A 69 -6.87 -14.83 8.89
CA ARG A 69 -6.88 -16.05 9.72
C ARG A 69 -6.07 -15.88 11.00
N ASP A 70 -4.91 -15.25 10.91
CA ASP A 70 -3.90 -15.27 11.98
C ASP A 70 -3.95 -14.04 12.89
N PHE A 71 -4.46 -12.89 12.40
CA PHE A 71 -4.40 -11.61 13.11
C PHE A 71 -5.74 -10.90 13.30
N PHE A 72 -6.82 -11.35 12.65
CA PHE A 72 -8.12 -10.70 12.83
C PHE A 72 -8.73 -11.06 14.18
N ASP A 73 -9.08 -10.03 14.95
CA ASP A 73 -9.79 -10.14 16.21
C ASP A 73 -11.22 -9.60 16.02
N GLU A 74 -12.22 -10.47 16.15
CA GLU A 74 -13.64 -10.13 16.00
C GLU A 74 -14.08 -9.07 17.04
N ASP A 75 -13.44 -9.02 18.22
CA ASP A 75 -13.73 -8.08 19.29
C ASP A 75 -13.00 -6.73 19.11
N ASN A 76 -12.00 -6.68 18.23
CA ASN A 76 -11.22 -5.48 17.89
C ASN A 76 -11.20 -5.22 16.38
N ALA A 77 -12.39 -4.97 15.83
CA ALA A 77 -12.60 -4.72 14.41
C ALA A 77 -11.93 -3.43 13.86
N HIS A 78 -11.18 -2.67 14.66
CA HIS A 78 -10.46 -1.48 14.18
C HIS A 78 -9.20 -1.82 13.38
N ALA A 79 -8.55 -2.96 13.64
CA ALA A 79 -7.38 -3.42 12.90
C ALA A 79 -7.82 -4.36 11.76
N ILE A 80 -8.44 -3.81 10.72
CA ILE A 80 -8.94 -4.62 9.60
C ILE A 80 -7.79 -4.98 8.65
N PRO A 81 -7.48 -6.27 8.42
CA PRO A 81 -6.36 -6.66 7.57
C PRO A 81 -6.41 -6.11 6.14
N SER A 82 -7.62 -5.91 5.58
CA SER A 82 -7.78 -5.29 4.26
C SER A 82 -7.36 -3.83 4.24
N ALA A 83 -7.58 -3.08 5.32
CA ALA A 83 -7.17 -1.67 5.44
C ALA A 83 -5.65 -1.55 5.55
N SER A 84 -4.99 -2.44 6.30
CA SER A 84 -3.52 -2.46 6.40
C SER A 84 -2.82 -2.68 5.05
N LEU A 85 -3.48 -3.35 4.10
CA LEU A 85 -2.95 -3.53 2.74
C LEU A 85 -3.18 -2.31 1.83
N GLU A 86 -4.06 -1.38 2.20
CA GLU A 86 -4.27 -0.15 1.41
C GLU A 86 -3.04 0.77 1.46
N ASP A 87 -2.28 0.77 2.56
CA ASP A 87 -0.98 1.45 2.63
C ASP A 87 0.02 0.83 1.64
N VAL A 88 0.03 -0.50 1.49
CA VAL A 88 0.84 -1.17 0.46
C VAL A 88 0.37 -0.79 -0.94
N PHE A 89 -0.94 -0.62 -1.16
CA PHE A 89 -1.48 -0.16 -2.45
C PHE A 89 -1.04 1.27 -2.77
N HIS A 90 -0.95 2.14 -1.76
CA HIS A 90 -0.42 3.49 -1.89
C HIS A 90 1.04 3.46 -2.36
N GLU A 91 1.90 2.68 -1.69
CA GLU A 91 3.31 2.53 -2.06
C GLU A 91 3.49 1.94 -3.48
N MET A 92 2.65 0.97 -3.87
CA MET A 92 2.65 0.43 -5.23
C MET A 92 2.30 1.49 -6.28
N GLY A 93 1.40 2.42 -5.93
CA GLY A 93 1.05 3.56 -6.77
C GLY A 93 2.20 4.56 -6.90
N GLU A 94 2.80 4.98 -5.79
CA GLU A 94 3.86 5.99 -5.74
C GLU A 94 5.16 5.49 -6.39
N ILE A 95 5.60 4.27 -6.08
CA ILE A 95 6.91 3.76 -6.48
C ILE A 95 6.86 3.14 -7.89
N TYR A 96 5.78 2.44 -8.23
CA TYR A 96 5.69 1.59 -9.43
C TYR A 96 4.62 2.02 -10.45
N ASP A 97 3.84 3.07 -10.16
CA ASP A 97 2.67 3.48 -10.96
C ASP A 97 1.66 2.32 -11.15
N VAL A 98 1.54 1.46 -10.14
CA VAL A 98 0.56 0.35 -10.08
C VAL A 98 -0.55 0.72 -9.09
N LYS A 99 -1.72 1.07 -9.62
CA LYS A 99 -2.88 1.41 -8.80
C LYS A 99 -3.65 0.15 -8.44
N MET A 100 -3.97 0.00 -7.16
CA MET A 100 -4.70 -1.15 -6.65
C MET A 100 -5.89 -0.69 -5.81
N LYS A 101 -7.01 -1.41 -5.90
CA LYS A 101 -8.26 -1.06 -5.20
C LYS A 101 -9.08 -2.32 -4.91
N TRP A 102 -9.59 -2.45 -3.69
CA TRP A 102 -10.60 -3.45 -3.37
C TRP A 102 -11.91 -3.17 -4.11
N LEU A 103 -12.61 -4.22 -4.53
CA LEU A 103 -13.82 -4.13 -5.33
C LEU A 103 -14.96 -4.91 -4.68
N ILE A 104 -16.06 -4.21 -4.39
CA ILE A 104 -17.31 -4.85 -3.98
C ILE A 104 -17.98 -5.47 -5.22
N VAL A 105 -18.24 -6.78 -5.18
CA VAL A 105 -18.91 -7.50 -6.28
C VAL A 105 -20.31 -7.94 -5.87
N ASN A 106 -20.45 -8.82 -4.87
CA ASN A 106 -21.75 -9.27 -4.37
C ASN A 106 -21.78 -9.41 -2.84
N THR A 107 -21.07 -8.52 -2.15
CA THR A 107 -21.04 -8.41 -0.69
C THR A 107 -21.79 -7.16 -0.21
N ASP A 108 -22.00 -7.06 1.10
CA ASP A 108 -22.45 -5.79 1.68
C ASP A 108 -21.38 -4.71 1.50
N VAL A 109 -21.82 -3.45 1.53
CA VAL A 109 -20.92 -2.29 1.52
C VAL A 109 -20.29 -2.17 2.90
N VAL A 110 -19.03 -2.60 3.00
CA VAL A 110 -18.21 -2.44 4.20
C VAL A 110 -17.44 -1.12 4.15
N ASN A 111 -16.92 -0.75 2.97
CA ASN A 111 -16.32 0.55 2.69
C ASN A 111 -16.88 1.10 1.36
N VAL A 112 -17.26 2.38 1.34
CA VAL A 112 -17.81 3.06 0.16
C VAL A 112 -16.75 3.25 -0.93
N ASP A 113 -15.48 3.37 -0.56
CA ASP A 113 -14.38 3.59 -1.51
C ASP A 113 -14.12 2.35 -2.39
N HIS A 114 -14.69 1.20 -2.04
CA HIS A 114 -14.56 -0.06 -2.77
C HIS A 114 -15.68 -0.27 -3.80
N GLN A 115 -16.57 0.70 -3.96
CA GLN A 115 -17.64 0.65 -4.97
C GLN A 115 -17.06 0.77 -6.38
N PRO A 116 -17.68 0.12 -7.39
CA PRO A 116 -17.31 0.29 -8.78
C PRO A 116 -17.72 1.68 -9.29
N GLU A 117 -16.74 2.48 -9.67
CA GLU A 117 -16.92 3.84 -10.17
C GLU A 117 -16.73 3.89 -11.70
N THR A 118 -15.65 3.27 -12.18
CA THR A 118 -15.26 3.33 -13.60
C THR A 118 -16.09 2.38 -14.46
N ALA A 119 -16.08 2.62 -15.78
CA ALA A 119 -16.74 1.72 -16.74
C ALA A 119 -16.13 0.31 -16.71
N PHE A 120 -14.81 0.22 -16.52
CA PHE A 120 -14.12 -1.06 -16.35
C PHE A 120 -14.59 -1.77 -15.08
N GLU A 121 -14.59 -1.10 -13.93
CA GLU A 121 -15.00 -1.69 -12.64
C GLU A 121 -16.44 -2.20 -12.67
N LYS A 122 -17.36 -1.44 -13.27
CA LYS A 122 -18.76 -1.86 -13.43
C LYS A 122 -18.89 -3.11 -14.31
N THR A 123 -18.04 -3.25 -15.33
CA THR A 123 -17.98 -4.44 -16.19
C THR A 123 -17.33 -5.61 -15.47
N ALA A 124 -16.27 -5.35 -14.71
CA ALA A 124 -15.59 -6.33 -13.88
C ALA A 124 -16.55 -6.92 -12.84
N VAL A 125 -17.31 -6.11 -12.10
CA VAL A 125 -18.30 -6.60 -11.14
C VAL A 125 -19.27 -7.59 -11.78
N LYS A 126 -19.84 -7.26 -12.95
CA LYS A 126 -20.74 -8.20 -13.67
C LYS A 126 -20.02 -9.49 -14.05
N THR A 127 -18.77 -9.39 -14.49
CA THR A 127 -17.96 -10.52 -14.94
C THR A 127 -17.61 -11.46 -13.79
N LEU A 128 -17.16 -10.90 -12.66
CA LEU A 128 -16.80 -11.64 -11.46
C LEU A 128 -18.05 -12.24 -10.78
N ALA A 129 -19.16 -11.50 -10.74
CA ALA A 129 -20.44 -11.99 -10.21
C ALA A 129 -20.99 -13.18 -11.03
N ALA A 130 -20.66 -13.26 -12.33
CA ALA A 130 -20.97 -14.41 -13.18
C ALA A 130 -20.03 -15.61 -12.97
N GLY A 131 -19.13 -15.56 -11.97
CA GLY A 131 -18.22 -16.64 -11.62
C GLY A 131 -16.96 -16.72 -12.48
N LYS A 132 -16.67 -15.72 -13.32
CA LYS A 132 -15.40 -15.69 -14.06
C LYS A 132 -14.24 -15.33 -13.11
N PRO A 133 -13.06 -15.91 -13.31
CA PRO A 133 -11.92 -15.71 -12.40
C PRO A 133 -11.35 -14.29 -12.45
N PHE A 134 -11.46 -13.62 -13.61
CA PHE A 134 -11.00 -12.25 -13.78
C PHE A 134 -11.72 -11.54 -14.94
N ALA A 135 -11.59 -10.22 -14.97
CA ALA A 135 -11.85 -9.35 -16.11
C ALA A 135 -10.59 -8.54 -16.43
N GLU A 136 -10.38 -8.20 -17.70
CA GLU A 136 -9.24 -7.38 -18.13
C GLU A 136 -9.63 -6.44 -19.27
N ALA A 137 -8.87 -5.36 -19.43
CA ALA A 137 -8.96 -4.45 -20.55
C ALA A 137 -7.61 -3.74 -20.78
N VAL A 138 -7.38 -3.29 -22.01
CA VAL A 138 -6.27 -2.37 -22.35
C VAL A 138 -6.89 -1.08 -22.87
N ASN A 139 -6.52 0.03 -22.24
CA ASN A 139 -7.06 1.35 -22.53
C ASN A 139 -5.89 2.32 -22.55
N ASN A 140 -5.58 2.91 -23.71
CA ASN A 140 -4.43 3.80 -23.88
C ASN A 140 -3.10 3.10 -23.49
N ASP A 141 -2.39 3.66 -22.52
CA ASP A 141 -1.12 3.21 -21.94
C ASP A 141 -1.31 2.40 -20.64
N ARG A 142 -2.55 1.95 -20.37
CA ARG A 142 -2.89 1.20 -19.15
C ARG A 142 -3.47 -0.17 -19.46
N TYR A 143 -2.99 -1.15 -18.71
CA TYR A 143 -3.63 -2.45 -18.57
C TYR A 143 -4.44 -2.46 -17.27
N HIS A 144 -5.70 -2.86 -17.36
CA HIS A 144 -6.62 -3.01 -16.25
C HIS A 144 -6.94 -4.48 -16.03
N PHE A 145 -6.92 -4.91 -14.77
CA PHE A 145 -7.25 -6.24 -14.33
C PHE A 145 -8.15 -6.18 -13.11
N ALA A 146 -9.11 -7.09 -13.02
CA ALA A 146 -9.89 -7.31 -11.82
C ALA A 146 -9.99 -8.81 -11.57
N GLY A 147 -9.40 -9.29 -10.49
CA GLY A 147 -9.42 -10.70 -10.10
C GLY A 147 -10.46 -10.97 -9.01
N ALA A 148 -11.03 -12.18 -9.02
CA ALA A 148 -11.99 -12.62 -8.02
C ALA A 148 -11.29 -13.00 -6.70
N ILE A 149 -11.85 -12.52 -5.59
CA ILE A 149 -11.54 -12.99 -4.23
C ILE A 149 -12.77 -13.72 -3.70
N THR A 150 -12.68 -15.04 -3.61
CA THR A 150 -13.75 -15.87 -3.05
C THR A 150 -13.79 -15.72 -1.53
N LEU A 151 -14.95 -15.34 -1.02
CA LEU A 151 -15.26 -15.21 0.39
C LEU A 151 -16.03 -16.44 0.85
N GLY A 152 -15.32 -17.37 1.49
CA GLY A 152 -15.91 -18.56 2.10
C GLY A 152 -16.63 -18.24 3.42
N SER A 153 -17.26 -19.26 4.01
CA SER A 153 -18.15 -19.14 5.18
C SER A 153 -17.65 -18.27 6.34
N GLN A 154 -16.34 -18.32 6.66
CA GLN A 154 -15.76 -17.50 7.74
C GLN A 154 -15.74 -16.00 7.39
N CYS A 155 -15.43 -15.66 6.14
CA CYS A 155 -15.43 -14.29 5.65
C CYS A 155 -16.86 -13.70 5.64
N LEU A 156 -17.88 -14.54 5.44
CA LEU A 156 -19.27 -14.09 5.33
C LEU A 156 -19.83 -13.50 6.63
N LYS A 157 -19.25 -13.82 7.79
CA LYS A 157 -19.71 -13.27 9.09
C LYS A 157 -19.68 -11.74 9.10
N CYS A 158 -18.64 -11.15 8.49
CA CYS A 158 -18.41 -9.71 8.49
C CYS A 158 -18.81 -9.05 7.16
N HIS A 159 -18.72 -9.79 6.05
CA HIS A 159 -18.99 -9.24 4.71
C HIS A 159 -20.45 -9.41 4.25
N VAL A 160 -21.30 -10.10 5.03
CA VAL A 160 -22.74 -10.31 4.73
C VAL A 160 -23.56 -10.23 6.03
N LYS A 161 -23.92 -9.02 6.46
CA LYS A 161 -24.59 -8.69 7.74
C LYS A 161 -25.91 -9.42 7.96
N ARG A 162 -26.62 -9.77 6.88
CA ARG A 162 -27.92 -10.47 6.93
C ARG A 162 -27.90 -11.73 6.06
N ARG A 163 -26.86 -12.55 6.18
CA ARG A 163 -26.76 -13.74 5.33
C ARG A 163 -27.94 -14.69 5.58
N THR A 164 -28.52 -15.18 4.49
CA THR A 164 -29.57 -16.20 4.47
C THR A 164 -29.04 -17.56 4.00
N SER A 165 -27.78 -17.61 3.54
CA SER A 165 -27.09 -18.78 3.00
C SER A 165 -25.61 -18.79 3.39
N ASN A 166 -24.96 -19.96 3.32
CA ASN A 166 -23.51 -20.10 3.43
C ASN A 166 -22.80 -20.21 2.07
N GLU A 167 -23.53 -19.99 0.98
CA GLU A 167 -22.94 -19.92 -0.35
C GLU A 167 -21.86 -18.83 -0.40
N ASP A 168 -20.79 -19.12 -1.11
CA ASP A 168 -19.67 -18.21 -1.26
C ASP A 168 -20.12 -16.86 -1.84
N ARG A 169 -19.38 -15.82 -1.48
CA ARG A 169 -19.46 -14.50 -2.12
C ARG A 169 -18.15 -14.18 -2.81
N THR A 170 -18.19 -13.12 -3.58
CA THR A 170 -17.11 -12.62 -4.38
C THR A 170 -16.88 -11.18 -3.97
N ALA A 171 -15.64 -10.88 -3.60
CA ALA A 171 -15.05 -9.55 -3.70
C ALA A 171 -14.08 -9.57 -4.89
N GLY A 172 -13.42 -8.45 -5.14
CA GLY A 172 -12.36 -8.40 -6.13
C GLY A 172 -11.23 -7.47 -5.73
N LEU A 173 -10.16 -7.57 -6.51
CA LEU A 173 -9.04 -6.64 -6.46
C LEU A 173 -8.80 -6.12 -7.89
N VAL A 174 -8.92 -4.81 -8.04
CA VAL A 174 -8.60 -4.08 -9.26
C VAL A 174 -7.12 -3.75 -9.22
N ILE A 175 -6.43 -3.98 -10.34
CA ILE A 175 -5.03 -3.65 -10.57
C ILE A 175 -4.97 -2.90 -11.90
N THR A 176 -4.41 -1.69 -11.89
CA THR A 176 -4.13 -0.91 -13.09
C THR A 176 -2.63 -0.63 -13.13
N MET A 177 -1.98 -0.95 -14.25
CA MET A 177 -0.53 -0.82 -14.42
C MET A 177 -0.19 -0.29 -15.81
N PRO A 178 0.99 0.34 -16.00
CA PRO A 178 1.42 0.78 -17.31
C PRO A 178 1.68 -0.42 -18.23
N ILE A 179 1.30 -0.27 -19.50
CA ILE A 179 1.64 -1.19 -20.58
C ILE A 179 2.29 -0.37 -21.70
N ALA A 180 3.35 -0.90 -22.31
CA ALA A 180 3.95 -0.25 -23.45
C ALA A 180 2.92 -0.19 -24.59
N ALA A 181 2.82 0.96 -25.25
CA ALA A 181 2.11 1.03 -26.51
C ALA A 181 2.74 -0.01 -27.43
N ALA A 182 1.92 -0.83 -28.10
CA ALA A 182 2.41 -1.72 -29.13
C ALA A 182 3.21 -0.87 -30.11
N SER A 183 4.53 -1.07 -30.17
CA SER A 183 5.36 -0.38 -31.14
C SER A 183 4.89 -0.83 -32.51
N THR A 184 4.08 0.00 -33.16
CA THR A 184 3.84 -0.09 -34.60
C THR A 184 5.18 0.17 -35.25
N THR A 185 5.90 -0.91 -35.54
CA THR A 185 7.02 -0.89 -36.46
C THR A 185 6.40 -0.71 -37.85
N ASP A 186 6.39 0.53 -38.32
CA ASP A 186 6.25 0.85 -39.74
C ASP A 186 7.57 0.59 -40.47
#